data_AF-A0A2Y9HNE5-F1
#
_entry.id   AF-A0A2Y9HNE5-F1
#
_cell.length_a   1.000
_cell.length_b   1.000
_cell.length_c   1.000
_cell.angle_alpha   90.00
_cell.angle_beta   90.00
_cell.angle_gamma   90.00
#
_symmetry.space_group_name_H-M   'P 1'
#
loop_
_entity.id
_entity.type
_entity.pdbx_description
1 polymer ?
#
loop_
_entity_poly.entity_id
_entity_poly.type
_entity_poly.pdbx_seq_one_letter_code
_entity_poly.pdbx_strand_id
1 'polypeptide(L)'
;MATLGHTFPFYVGHKSIFPMDTTLAVVITIFVTALITFIIILPGIRGKMRLFWLLRVVTSLFIGAVILAVNFSSEWFVGQVSTNISYKAFSSEWISADVGLQVGLGGLNITLKGTPVQQLNETINYNEEFTWRLGKNYAKEYTKALEKGLPDPVLYLAEKFTPNSPCGLHGQYRLAGHYTSAMLWVAFLCWLLANVMLSMPVLVYGGHMLLATGIFQLLGLLFFSTATSLTPPCALHLGTATLHTHHGPAFWITLTTGLLCMLLGLAMAVAHRMQPQRLKAFFNQSTGEDPSLEWNPEEGGLLSPRYRSTAESPEPQDIFLSEASSEAWCKEEHHRESDCAL
;
A
#
# COMPACT_ATOMS: atom_id res chain seq x y z
N MET A 1 35.38 -24.28 -12.60
CA MET A 1 36.17 -23.39 -11.71
C MET A 1 36.27 -24.06 -10.36
N ALA A 2 37.48 -24.26 -9.85
CA ALA A 2 37.78 -25.13 -8.72
C ALA A 2 37.04 -24.70 -7.44
N THR A 3 35.98 -25.43 -7.10
CA THR A 3 35.26 -25.38 -5.82
C THR A 3 35.90 -26.27 -4.76
N LEU A 4 37.10 -26.81 -5.01
CA LEU A 4 37.78 -27.78 -4.14
C LEU A 4 38.93 -27.15 -3.34
N GLY A 5 38.64 -26.82 -2.09
CA GLY A 5 39.31 -27.47 -0.94
C GLY A 5 40.71 -27.04 -0.50
N HIS A 6 41.46 -26.22 -1.24
CA HIS A 6 42.88 -25.96 -0.89
C HIS A 6 43.23 -24.51 -0.52
N THR A 7 42.26 -23.59 -0.50
CA THR A 7 42.48 -22.18 -0.13
C THR A 7 41.40 -21.69 0.83
N PHE A 8 41.81 -21.01 1.91
CA PHE A 8 40.91 -20.34 2.85
C PHE A 8 40.91 -18.83 2.58
N PRO A 9 39.75 -18.15 2.45
CA PRO A 9 38.39 -18.69 2.46
C PRO A 9 38.03 -19.44 1.15
N PHE A 10 37.06 -20.36 1.23
CA PHE A 10 36.57 -21.10 0.06
C PHE A 10 36.02 -20.19 -1.06
N TYR A 11 35.51 -19.01 -0.69
CA TYR A 11 35.03 -17.99 -1.62
C TYR A 11 35.83 -16.71 -1.40
N VAL A 12 36.78 -16.46 -2.30
CA VAL A 12 37.68 -15.29 -2.26
C VAL A 12 37.02 -14.04 -2.87
N GLY A 13 35.82 -14.16 -3.44
CA GLY A 13 35.11 -13.05 -4.05
C GLY A 13 34.63 -12.02 -3.04
N HIS A 14 34.63 -10.74 -3.45
CA HIS A 14 34.01 -9.67 -2.68
C HIS A 14 32.52 -9.93 -2.48
N LYS A 15 32.03 -9.73 -1.26
CA LYS A 15 30.60 -9.80 -0.97
C LYS A 15 29.90 -8.65 -1.70
N SER A 16 28.91 -8.97 -2.52
CA SER A 16 28.11 -7.97 -3.21
C SER A 16 27.27 -7.19 -2.20
N ILE A 17 27.16 -5.89 -2.44
CA ILE A 17 26.27 -4.98 -1.71
C ILE A 17 25.02 -4.80 -2.55
N PHE A 18 23.85 -4.73 -1.91
CA PHE A 18 22.59 -4.51 -2.62
C PHE A 18 22.54 -3.05 -3.11
N PRO A 19 22.18 -2.78 -4.38
CA PRO A 19 22.44 -1.48 -5.01
C PRO A 19 21.45 -0.37 -4.66
N MET A 20 20.31 -0.70 -4.03
CA MET A 20 19.24 0.26 -3.73
C MET A 20 18.58 -0.05 -2.38
N ASP A 21 17.62 0.77 -1.94
CA ASP A 21 16.86 0.45 -0.73
C ASP A 21 16.07 -0.85 -0.93
N THR A 22 16.30 -1.81 -0.02
CA THR A 22 15.61 -3.10 0.01
C THR A 22 14.09 -2.96 0.15
N THR A 23 13.59 -1.98 0.92
CA THR A 23 12.14 -1.81 1.13
C THR A 23 11.47 -1.33 -0.15
N LEU A 24 12.05 -0.34 -0.81
CA LEU A 24 11.61 0.14 -2.12
C LEU A 24 11.69 -0.99 -3.17
N ALA A 25 12.75 -1.79 -3.16
CA ALA A 25 12.91 -2.94 -4.05
C ALA A 25 11.78 -3.97 -3.90
N VAL A 26 11.41 -4.30 -2.67
CA VAL A 26 10.32 -5.22 -2.38
C VAL A 26 8.99 -4.66 -2.89
N VAL A 27 8.71 -3.38 -2.64
CA VAL A 27 7.49 -2.73 -3.14
C VAL A 27 7.45 -2.77 -4.67
N ILE A 28 8.51 -2.33 -5.36
CA ILE A 28 8.57 -2.35 -6.83
C ILE A 28 8.35 -3.77 -7.36
N THR A 29 9.01 -4.78 -6.78
CA THR A 29 8.92 -6.17 -7.23
C THR A 29 7.49 -6.72 -7.10
N ILE A 30 6.80 -6.44 -5.99
CA ILE A 30 5.42 -6.87 -5.77
C ILE A 30 4.48 -6.27 -6.81
N PHE A 31 4.55 -4.96 -7.03
CA PHE A 31 3.65 -4.28 -7.99
C PHE A 31 3.96 -4.61 -9.45
N VAL A 32 5.24 -4.79 -9.80
CA VAL A 32 5.64 -5.25 -11.15
C VAL A 32 5.15 -6.69 -11.39
N THR A 33 5.25 -7.57 -10.40
CA THR A 33 4.74 -8.94 -10.51
C THR A 33 3.22 -8.96 -10.70
N ALA A 34 2.49 -8.12 -9.95
CA ALA A 34 1.05 -7.95 -10.11
C ALA A 34 0.70 -7.42 -11.52
N LEU A 35 1.44 -6.42 -12.02
CA LEU A 35 1.25 -5.87 -13.36
C LEU A 35 1.47 -6.91 -14.45
N ILE A 36 2.56 -7.69 -14.37
CA ILE A 36 2.86 -8.79 -15.30
C ILE A 36 1.71 -9.81 -15.29
N THR A 37 1.23 -10.18 -14.10
CA THR A 37 0.10 -11.11 -13.97
C THR A 37 -1.16 -10.58 -14.67
N PHE A 38 -1.49 -9.30 -14.50
CA PHE A 38 -2.63 -8.70 -15.21
C PHE A 38 -2.43 -8.59 -16.72
N ILE A 39 -1.20 -8.36 -17.19
CA ILE A 39 -0.87 -8.38 -18.63
C ILE A 39 -1.07 -9.79 -19.22
N ILE A 40 -0.75 -10.85 -18.47
CA ILE A 40 -0.96 -12.24 -18.89
C ILE A 40 -2.45 -12.58 -18.99
N ILE A 41 -3.29 -12.08 -18.07
CA ILE A 41 -4.75 -12.32 -18.07
C ILE A 41 -5.46 -11.47 -19.14
N LEU A 42 -4.84 -10.37 -19.56
CA LEU A 42 -5.40 -9.37 -20.47
C LEU A 42 -6.01 -9.92 -21.79
N PRO A 43 -5.44 -10.95 -22.46
CA PRO A 43 -6.05 -11.54 -23.67
C PRO A 43 -7.42 -12.19 -23.42
N GLY A 44 -7.74 -12.56 -22.17
CA GLY A 44 -9.05 -13.15 -21.81
C GLY A 44 -10.21 -12.16 -21.76
N ILE A 45 -9.94 -10.85 -21.87
CA ILE A 45 -10.96 -9.79 -21.77
C ILE A 45 -11.46 -9.40 -23.16
N ARG A 46 -12.79 -9.39 -23.34
CA ARG A 46 -13.44 -9.11 -24.64
C ARG A 46 -13.23 -7.67 -25.14
N GLY A 47 -12.77 -7.55 -26.38
CA GLY A 47 -12.97 -6.39 -27.28
C GLY A 47 -12.34 -5.05 -26.84
N LYS A 48 -13.00 -3.94 -27.21
CA LYS A 48 -12.57 -2.55 -26.97
C LYS A 48 -12.46 -2.18 -25.48
N MET A 49 -13.08 -2.97 -24.61
CA MET A 49 -13.09 -2.80 -23.15
C MET A 49 -11.75 -3.09 -22.49
N ARG A 50 -10.88 -3.84 -23.19
CA ARG A 50 -9.53 -4.20 -22.74
C ARG A 50 -8.68 -2.98 -22.38
N LEU A 51 -8.77 -1.91 -23.17
CA LEU A 51 -7.99 -0.68 -22.94
C LEU A 51 -8.43 0.04 -21.66
N PHE A 52 -9.75 0.15 -21.43
CA PHE A 52 -10.29 0.79 -20.23
C PHE A 52 -9.98 -0.02 -18.97
N TRP A 53 -10.07 -1.35 -19.03
CA TRP A 53 -9.67 -2.21 -17.94
C TRP A 53 -8.17 -2.09 -17.63
N LEU A 54 -7.32 -2.10 -18.66
CA LEU A 54 -5.87 -1.93 -18.49
C LEU A 54 -5.54 -0.57 -17.87
N LEU A 55 -6.13 0.52 -18.37
CA LEU A 55 -5.91 1.86 -17.81
C LEU A 55 -6.33 1.90 -16.33
N ARG A 56 -7.46 1.30 -15.97
CA ARG A 56 -7.94 1.22 -14.58
C ARG A 56 -6.96 0.46 -13.68
N VAL A 57 -6.52 -0.73 -14.12
CA VAL A 57 -5.61 -1.59 -13.33
C VAL A 57 -4.25 -0.93 -13.17
N VAL A 58 -3.67 -0.40 -14.24
CA VAL A 58 -2.37 0.28 -14.22
C VAL A 58 -2.43 1.52 -13.33
N THR A 59 -3.46 2.36 -13.49
CA THR A 59 -3.61 3.58 -12.67
C THR A 59 -3.78 3.23 -11.19
N SER A 60 -4.60 2.20 -10.89
CA SER A 60 -4.80 1.78 -9.50
C SER A 60 -3.54 1.20 -8.87
N LEU A 61 -2.84 0.30 -9.56
CA LEU A 61 -1.57 -0.26 -9.08
C LEU A 61 -0.52 0.83 -8.89
N PHE A 62 -0.44 1.79 -9.82
CA PHE A 62 0.47 2.92 -9.70
C PHE A 62 0.18 3.75 -8.45
N ILE A 63 -1.08 4.10 -8.19
CA ILE A 63 -1.47 4.85 -6.99
C ILE A 63 -1.08 4.08 -5.71
N GLY A 64 -1.40 2.79 -5.63
CA GLY A 64 -1.06 1.96 -4.48
C GLY A 64 0.45 1.82 -4.26
N ALA A 65 1.21 1.63 -5.35
CA ALA A 65 2.67 1.53 -5.30
C ALA A 65 3.30 2.83 -4.78
N VAL A 66 2.83 3.97 -5.28
CA VAL A 66 3.33 5.28 -4.89
C VAL A 66 3.04 5.57 -3.41
N ILE A 67 1.82 5.30 -2.93
CA ILE A 67 1.49 5.53 -1.51
C ILE A 67 2.46 4.77 -0.59
N LEU A 68 2.73 3.50 -0.91
CA LEU A 68 3.67 2.69 -0.11
C LEU A 68 5.12 3.15 -0.28
N ALA A 69 5.58 3.40 -1.51
CA ALA A 69 6.94 3.84 -1.79
C ALA A 69 7.27 5.15 -1.08
N VAL A 70 6.37 6.13 -1.13
CA VAL A 70 6.57 7.43 -0.49
C VAL A 70 6.51 7.31 1.05
N ASN A 71 5.66 6.43 1.60
CA ASN A 71 5.62 6.21 3.04
C ASN A 71 6.94 5.65 3.61
N PHE A 72 7.65 4.82 2.85
CA PHE A 72 8.95 4.25 3.25
C PHE A 72 10.15 5.07 2.76
N SER A 73 9.96 6.00 1.83
CA SER A 73 11.04 6.83 1.27
C SER A 73 11.63 7.79 2.32
N SER A 74 12.95 7.96 2.24
CA SER A 74 13.72 8.98 2.98
C SER A 74 13.85 10.31 2.23
N GLU A 75 13.19 10.46 1.08
CA GLU A 75 13.39 11.60 0.16
C GLU A 75 12.30 12.69 0.28
N TRP A 76 11.83 12.96 1.50
CA TRP A 76 10.82 14.01 1.74
C TRP A 76 11.42 15.40 1.79
N PHE A 77 12.61 15.50 2.39
CA PHE A 77 13.37 16.73 2.48
C PHE A 77 14.83 16.42 2.18
N VAL A 78 15.39 17.05 1.14
CA VAL A 78 16.71 16.70 0.63
C VAL A 78 17.58 17.95 0.60
N GLY A 79 18.86 17.80 0.92
CA GLY A 79 19.89 18.81 0.70
C GLY A 79 21.20 18.13 0.35
N GLN A 80 21.97 18.75 -0.55
CA GLN A 80 23.28 18.24 -0.95
C GLN A 80 24.24 19.41 -1.13
N VAL A 81 25.46 19.25 -0.64
CA VAL A 81 26.51 20.27 -0.75
C VAL A 81 27.87 19.60 -0.96
N SER A 82 28.69 20.18 -1.84
CA SER A 82 30.06 19.74 -2.07
C SER A 82 31.01 20.64 -1.29
N THR A 83 31.84 20.07 -0.43
CA THR A 83 32.69 20.84 0.48
C THR A 83 33.93 20.04 0.90
N ASN A 84 34.98 20.78 1.30
CA ASN A 84 36.19 20.21 1.86
C ASN A 84 36.08 20.21 3.39
N ILE A 85 36.15 19.04 3.99
CA ILE A 85 35.82 18.82 5.41
C ILE A 85 36.79 17.83 6.06
N SER A 86 36.90 17.90 7.39
CA SER A 86 37.62 16.88 8.16
C SER A 86 36.91 15.54 8.04
N TYR A 87 37.71 14.47 7.93
CA TYR A 87 37.17 13.14 7.71
C TYR A 87 37.03 12.32 8.99
N LYS A 88 38.12 12.18 9.75
CA LYS A 88 38.19 11.30 10.92
C LYS A 88 39.06 11.88 12.01
N ALA A 89 38.76 11.49 13.25
CA ALA A 89 39.60 11.79 14.41
C ALA A 89 41.05 11.29 14.23
N PHE A 90 41.99 11.99 14.86
CA PHE A 90 43.44 11.70 14.80
C PHE A 90 44.08 11.80 13.39
N SER A 91 43.40 12.45 12.45
CA SER A 91 43.91 12.79 11.12
C SER A 91 43.63 14.26 10.84
N SER A 92 44.64 15.01 10.40
CA SER A 92 44.48 16.41 9.98
C SER A 92 44.13 16.56 8.50
N GLU A 93 44.07 15.45 7.76
CA GLU A 93 43.75 15.44 6.33
C GLU A 93 42.29 15.79 6.06
N TRP A 94 42.06 16.57 5.00
CA TRP A 94 40.75 16.99 4.56
C TRP A 94 40.35 16.20 3.32
N ILE A 95 39.06 15.91 3.20
CA ILE A 95 38.51 15.22 2.04
C ILE A 95 37.61 16.17 1.27
N SER A 96 37.59 16.03 -0.06
CA SER A 96 36.57 16.66 -0.90
C SER A 96 35.42 15.69 -1.06
N ALA A 97 34.24 16.05 -0.53
CA ALA A 97 33.10 15.16 -0.53
C ALA A 97 31.77 15.89 -0.72
N ASP A 98 30.85 15.18 -1.36
CA ASP A 98 29.44 15.54 -1.42
C ASP A 98 28.76 14.99 -0.18
N VAL A 99 28.25 15.91 0.66
CA VAL A 99 27.46 15.59 1.83
C VAL A 99 25.99 15.79 1.50
N GLY A 100 25.20 14.74 1.64
CA GLY A 100 23.77 14.77 1.45
C GLY A 100 23.02 14.49 2.74
N LEU A 101 21.92 15.20 2.93
CA LEU A 101 20.95 14.99 3.98
C LEU A 101 19.61 14.65 3.35
N GLN A 102 19.07 13.48 3.67
CA GLN A 102 17.78 12.99 3.21
C GLN A 102 16.91 12.70 4.42
N VAL A 103 15.93 13.55 4.68
CA VAL A 103 14.99 13.37 5.79
C VAL A 103 13.72 12.72 5.28
N GLY A 104 13.38 11.57 5.88
CA GLY A 104 12.14 10.85 5.66
C GLY A 104 11.14 11.02 6.79
N LEU A 105 10.05 10.25 6.72
CA LEU A 105 9.02 10.24 7.76
C LEU A 105 9.51 9.54 9.05
N GLY A 106 10.24 8.45 8.90
CA GLY A 106 10.66 7.60 10.02
C GLY A 106 12.08 7.84 10.54
N GLY A 107 12.84 8.72 9.91
CA GLY A 107 14.26 8.90 10.18
C GLY A 107 14.92 9.77 9.12
N LEU A 108 16.24 9.76 9.12
CA LEU A 108 17.05 10.48 8.16
C LEU A 108 18.22 9.61 7.69
N ASN A 109 18.63 9.83 6.45
CA ASN A 109 19.78 9.21 5.82
C ASN A 109 20.82 10.30 5.55
N ILE A 110 22.05 10.06 5.96
CA ILE A 110 23.18 10.95 5.71
C ILE A 110 24.10 10.25 4.73
N THR A 111 24.33 10.91 3.59
CA THR A 111 25.25 10.43 2.57
C THR A 111 26.54 11.23 2.61
N LEU A 112 27.67 10.53 2.54
CA LEU A 112 28.99 11.14 2.40
C LEU A 112 29.73 10.41 1.28
N LYS A 113 29.89 11.08 0.15
CA LYS A 113 30.49 10.53 -1.06
C LYS A 113 31.71 11.35 -1.48
N GLY A 114 32.88 10.72 -1.54
CA GLY A 114 34.11 11.40 -1.98
C GLY A 114 34.09 11.77 -3.46
N THR A 115 34.71 12.91 -3.80
CA THR A 115 34.94 13.40 -5.17
C THR A 115 36.45 13.56 -5.43
N PRO A 116 37.20 12.50 -5.79
CA PRO A 116 36.79 11.15 -6.20
C PRO A 116 36.49 10.21 -5.01
N VAL A 117 35.85 9.05 -5.28
CA VAL A 117 35.41 8.11 -4.23
C VAL A 117 36.58 7.50 -3.44
N GLN A 118 37.72 7.28 -4.10
CA GLN A 118 38.95 6.82 -3.45
C GLN A 118 39.78 8.04 -3.07
N GLN A 119 39.89 8.31 -1.78
CA GLN A 119 40.74 9.37 -1.21
C GLN A 119 41.41 8.82 0.04
N LEU A 120 42.65 9.25 0.31
CA LEU A 120 43.42 8.80 1.49
C LEU A 120 43.53 7.27 1.60
N ASN A 121 43.60 6.56 0.46
CA ASN A 121 43.56 5.09 0.38
C ASN A 121 42.30 4.43 0.96
N GLU A 122 41.22 5.19 1.10
CA GLU A 122 39.92 4.72 1.61
C GLU A 122 38.79 4.98 0.62
N THR A 123 37.76 4.14 0.69
CA THR A 123 36.56 4.25 -0.15
C THR A 123 35.49 5.06 0.58
N ILE A 124 35.31 6.31 0.19
CA ILE A 124 34.36 7.23 0.84
C ILE A 124 33.01 7.15 0.12
N ASN A 125 32.16 6.25 0.60
CA ASN A 125 30.78 6.09 0.13
C ASN A 125 29.87 5.62 1.27
N TYR A 126 29.59 6.52 2.21
CA TYR A 126 28.76 6.24 3.37
C TYR A 126 27.31 6.62 3.08
N ASN A 127 26.38 5.78 3.55
CA ASN A 127 24.95 6.05 3.60
C ASN A 127 24.44 5.50 4.94
N GLU A 128 24.40 6.35 5.95
CA GLU A 128 24.07 5.98 7.33
C GLU A 128 22.64 6.44 7.65
N GLU A 129 21.84 5.54 8.23
CA GLU A 129 20.44 5.79 8.58
C GLU A 129 20.30 5.97 10.10
N PHE A 130 19.61 7.03 10.52
CA PHE A 130 19.23 7.26 11.91
C PHE A 130 17.72 7.35 12.04
N THR A 131 17.12 6.52 12.90
CA THR A 131 15.66 6.38 12.96
C THR A 131 15.06 7.01 14.21
N TRP A 132 13.89 7.63 14.05
CA TRP A 132 13.13 8.23 15.16
C TRP A 132 11.68 7.71 15.23
N ARG A 133 11.40 6.56 14.59
CA ARG A 133 10.10 5.88 14.69
C ARG A 133 9.73 5.60 16.15
N LEU A 134 8.44 5.49 16.45
CA LEU A 134 7.99 5.04 17.77
C LEU A 134 8.62 3.70 18.13
N GLY A 135 9.16 3.60 19.34
CA GLY A 135 9.91 2.43 19.83
C GLY A 135 11.41 2.44 19.51
N LYS A 136 11.90 3.37 18.67
CA LYS A 136 13.34 3.58 18.44
C LYS A 136 13.85 4.76 19.26
N ASN A 137 15.08 4.64 19.75
CA ASN A 137 15.73 5.68 20.52
C ASN A 137 16.91 6.25 19.73
N TYR A 138 16.67 7.41 19.13
CA TYR A 138 17.66 8.13 18.32
C TYR A 138 18.97 8.38 19.09
N ALA A 139 18.90 8.74 20.37
CA ALA A 139 20.10 9.01 21.17
C ALA A 139 20.98 7.76 21.32
N LYS A 140 20.37 6.57 21.46
CA LYS A 140 21.12 5.30 21.52
C LYS A 140 21.73 4.91 20.18
N GLU A 141 21.06 5.23 19.07
CA GLU A 141 21.61 5.00 17.71
C GLU A 141 22.79 5.95 17.46
N TYR A 142 22.68 7.21 17.89
CA TYR A 142 23.75 8.18 17.82
C TYR A 142 24.97 7.78 18.68
N THR A 143 24.78 7.32 19.92
CA THR A 143 25.91 6.86 20.75
C THR A 143 26.62 5.64 20.13
N LYS A 144 25.87 4.71 19.52
CA LYS A 144 26.47 3.59 18.80
C LYS A 144 27.25 4.04 17.56
N ALA A 145 26.77 5.06 16.85
CA ALA A 145 27.49 5.65 15.73
C ALA A 145 28.79 6.34 16.17
N LEU A 146 28.77 7.00 17.33
CA LEU A 146 29.97 7.56 17.96
C LEU A 146 30.96 6.45 18.35
N GLU A 147 30.50 5.38 19.00
CA GLU A 147 31.33 4.22 19.38
C GLU A 147 31.91 3.50 18.15
N LYS A 148 31.16 3.44 17.04
CA LYS A 148 31.60 2.89 15.76
C LYS A 148 32.69 3.74 15.09
N GLY A 149 32.79 5.03 15.46
CA GLY A 149 33.75 5.98 14.88
C GLY A 149 33.40 6.37 13.44
N LEU A 150 32.13 6.74 13.20
CA LEU A 150 31.73 7.29 11.89
C LEU A 150 32.47 8.59 11.55
N PRO A 151 32.55 8.96 10.26
CA PRO A 151 33.20 10.21 9.85
C PRO A 151 32.58 11.45 10.51
N ASP A 152 33.41 12.46 10.79
CA ASP A 152 33.00 13.69 11.48
C ASP A 152 31.76 14.37 10.85
N PRO A 153 31.64 14.49 9.50
CA PRO A 153 30.49 15.15 8.88
C PRO A 153 29.17 14.40 9.11
N VAL A 154 29.23 13.07 9.16
CA VAL A 154 28.07 12.21 9.42
C VAL A 154 27.61 12.39 10.86
N LEU A 155 28.56 12.36 11.81
CA LEU A 155 28.26 12.57 13.22
C LEU A 155 27.73 13.98 13.49
N TYR A 156 28.31 15.00 12.88
CA TYR A 156 27.86 16.39 12.99
C TYR A 156 26.40 16.56 12.56
N LEU A 157 26.04 16.03 11.39
CA LEU A 157 24.66 16.09 10.90
C LEU A 157 23.72 15.27 11.78
N ALA A 158 24.14 14.08 12.21
CA ALA A 158 23.33 13.25 13.11
C ALA A 158 23.08 13.93 14.47
N GLU A 159 24.06 14.67 14.99
CA GLU A 159 23.96 15.41 16.25
C GLU A 159 22.89 16.50 16.19
N LYS A 160 22.76 17.20 15.04
CA LYS A 160 21.74 18.25 14.85
C LYS A 160 20.31 17.75 14.98
N PHE A 161 20.08 16.47 14.75
CA PHE A 161 18.77 15.82 14.89
C PHE A 161 18.61 15.03 16.20
N THR A 162 19.53 15.21 17.17
CA THR A 162 19.37 14.63 18.50
C THR A 162 18.28 15.34 19.30
N PRO A 163 17.58 14.64 20.22
CA PRO A 163 16.54 15.24 21.07
C PRO A 163 17.01 16.42 21.93
N ASN A 164 18.29 16.42 22.33
CA ASN A 164 18.89 17.46 23.19
C ASN A 164 19.56 18.58 22.39
N SER A 165 19.46 18.56 21.06
CA SER A 165 20.07 19.60 20.22
C SER A 165 19.38 20.95 20.45
N PRO A 166 20.13 22.06 20.47
CA PRO A 166 19.57 23.40 20.68
C PRO A 166 18.61 23.84 19.56
N CYS A 167 18.67 23.17 18.41
CA CYS A 167 17.88 23.51 17.24
C CYS A 167 16.45 22.94 17.28
N GLY A 168 16.17 21.97 18.16
CA GLY A 168 14.82 21.43 18.33
C GLY A 168 14.23 20.71 17.11
N LEU A 169 15.05 20.37 16.10
CA LEU A 169 14.60 19.74 14.85
C LEU A 169 13.97 18.37 15.10
N HIS A 170 14.55 17.60 16.02
CA HIS A 170 14.11 16.24 16.33
C HIS A 170 12.61 16.16 16.64
N GLY A 171 12.11 17.04 17.51
CA GLY A 171 10.72 17.01 17.95
C GLY A 171 9.75 17.27 16.81
N GLN A 172 10.02 18.30 16.00
CA GLN A 172 9.14 18.71 14.90
C GLN A 172 9.16 17.69 13.76
N TYR A 173 10.34 17.24 13.30
CA TYR A 173 10.44 16.26 12.22
C TYR A 173 9.87 14.90 12.61
N ARG A 174 10.05 14.48 13.86
CA ARG A 174 9.46 13.24 14.37
C ARG A 174 7.94 13.31 14.43
N LEU A 175 7.38 14.45 14.87
CA LEU A 175 5.94 14.67 14.91
C LEU A 175 5.35 14.72 13.49
N ALA A 176 5.96 15.53 12.62
CA ALA A 176 5.61 15.66 11.20
C ALA A 176 5.59 14.29 10.52
N GLY A 177 6.69 13.56 10.61
CA GLY A 177 6.86 12.26 10.00
C GLY A 177 5.86 11.22 10.51
N HIS A 178 5.58 11.21 11.82
CA HIS A 178 4.64 10.26 12.40
C HIS A 178 3.21 10.43 11.89
N TYR A 179 2.67 11.66 11.94
CA TYR A 179 1.30 11.93 11.48
C TYR A 179 1.17 11.84 9.97
N THR A 180 2.18 12.28 9.20
CA THR A 180 2.17 12.12 7.74
C THR A 180 2.18 10.64 7.38
N SER A 181 2.97 9.79 8.06
CA SER A 181 2.93 8.34 7.85
C SER A 181 1.56 7.75 8.22
N ALA A 182 0.96 8.18 9.33
CA ALA A 182 -0.39 7.75 9.70
C ALA A 182 -1.44 8.12 8.64
N MET A 183 -1.40 9.34 8.11
CA MET A 183 -2.30 9.78 7.03
C MET A 183 -2.08 8.98 5.73
N LEU A 184 -0.84 8.64 5.39
CA LEU A 184 -0.55 7.79 4.23
C LEU A 184 -1.04 6.35 4.41
N TRP A 185 -0.96 5.80 5.62
CA TRP A 185 -1.56 4.50 5.93
C TRP A 185 -3.10 4.52 5.81
N VAL A 186 -3.75 5.59 6.27
CA VAL A 186 -5.18 5.78 6.07
C VAL A 186 -5.52 5.94 4.58
N ALA A 187 -4.72 6.69 3.82
CA ALA A 187 -4.87 6.81 2.38
C ALA A 187 -4.72 5.45 1.68
N PHE A 188 -3.76 4.62 2.09
CA PHE A 188 -3.58 3.27 1.57
C PHE A 188 -4.80 2.39 1.86
N LEU A 189 -5.38 2.46 3.06
CA LEU A 189 -6.60 1.76 3.41
C LEU A 189 -7.80 2.24 2.56
N CYS A 190 -7.95 3.55 2.38
CA CYS A 190 -8.99 4.11 1.50
C CYS A 190 -8.81 3.66 0.05
N TRP A 191 -7.58 3.55 -0.45
CA TRP A 191 -7.29 3.02 -1.78
C TRP A 191 -7.66 1.54 -1.89
N LEU A 192 -7.37 0.72 -0.87
CA LEU A 192 -7.79 -0.69 -0.83
C LEU A 192 -9.32 -0.79 -0.88
N LEU A 193 -10.02 -0.03 -0.04
CA LEU A 193 -11.49 0.02 -0.04
C LEU A 193 -12.05 0.50 -1.39
N ALA A 194 -11.45 1.53 -2.00
CA ALA A 194 -11.84 2.00 -3.32
C ALA A 194 -11.74 0.87 -4.35
N ASN A 195 -10.64 0.10 -4.37
CA ASN A 195 -10.50 -1.02 -5.30
C ASN A 195 -11.53 -2.13 -5.10
N VAL A 196 -11.83 -2.47 -3.85
CA VAL A 196 -12.88 -3.47 -3.52
C VAL A 196 -14.26 -2.97 -3.91
N MET A 197 -14.57 -1.69 -3.71
CA MET A 197 -15.87 -1.13 -4.06
C MET A 197 -16.03 -0.95 -5.57
N LEU A 198 -14.94 -0.66 -6.30
CA LEU A 198 -14.93 -0.54 -7.77
C LEU A 198 -15.04 -1.89 -8.50
N SER A 199 -14.82 -3.02 -7.81
CA SER A 199 -15.11 -4.36 -8.35
C SER A 199 -16.58 -4.77 -8.15
N MET A 200 -17.25 -4.18 -7.15
CA MET A 200 -18.67 -4.38 -6.85
C MET A 200 -19.56 -3.41 -7.65
N PRO A 201 -20.89 -3.63 -7.71
CA PRO A 201 -21.84 -2.75 -8.40
C PRO A 201 -21.97 -1.32 -7.84
N VAL A 202 -21.14 -0.93 -6.88
CA VAL A 202 -21.33 0.27 -6.06
C VAL A 202 -20.26 1.34 -6.36
N LEU A 203 -20.25 1.83 -7.60
CA LEU A 203 -19.22 2.75 -8.11
C LEU A 203 -19.18 4.10 -7.39
N VAL A 204 -20.32 4.57 -6.87
CA VAL A 204 -20.44 5.89 -6.24
C VAL A 204 -19.54 5.96 -5.00
N TYR A 205 -19.63 4.95 -4.13
CA TYR A 205 -18.77 4.89 -2.96
C TYR A 205 -17.31 4.61 -3.33
N GLY A 206 -17.05 3.83 -4.39
CA GLY A 206 -15.69 3.66 -4.92
C GLY A 206 -15.05 5.00 -5.32
N GLY A 207 -15.81 5.87 -6.01
CA GLY A 207 -15.38 7.24 -6.35
C GLY A 207 -15.16 8.12 -5.12
N HIS A 208 -16.05 8.05 -4.12
CA HIS A 208 -15.89 8.78 -2.86
C HIS A 208 -14.68 8.31 -2.05
N MET A 209 -14.39 7.01 -2.01
CA MET A 209 -13.20 6.47 -1.34
C MET A 209 -11.90 6.86 -2.06
N LEU A 210 -11.92 6.95 -3.40
CA LEU A 210 -10.79 7.46 -4.17
C LEU A 210 -10.55 8.95 -3.91
N LEU A 211 -11.62 9.73 -3.79
CA LEU A 211 -11.54 11.14 -3.39
C LEU A 211 -10.98 11.27 -1.96
N ALA A 212 -11.47 10.46 -1.01
CA ALA A 212 -10.94 10.42 0.35
C ALA A 212 -9.44 10.06 0.38
N THR A 213 -9.00 9.12 -0.46
CA THR A 213 -7.57 8.76 -0.64
C THR A 213 -6.75 9.99 -1.03
N GLY A 214 -7.23 10.79 -1.99
CA GLY A 214 -6.58 12.03 -2.41
C GLY A 214 -6.55 13.08 -1.29
N ILE A 215 -7.66 13.25 -0.55
CA ILE A 215 -7.72 14.16 0.60
C ILE A 215 -6.68 13.78 1.66
N PHE A 216 -6.58 12.51 2.04
CA PHE A 216 -5.61 12.08 3.06
C PHE A 216 -4.15 12.27 2.62
N GLN A 217 -3.83 12.09 1.33
CA GLN A 217 -2.50 12.41 0.79
C GLN A 217 -2.19 13.91 0.90
N LEU A 218 -3.13 14.77 0.51
CA LEU A 218 -2.98 16.22 0.59
C LEU A 218 -2.92 16.73 2.04
N LEU A 219 -3.71 16.14 2.95
CA LEU A 219 -3.62 16.42 4.39
C LEU A 219 -2.27 15.99 4.97
N GLY A 220 -1.74 14.85 4.56
CA GLY A 220 -0.40 14.41 4.95
C GLY A 220 0.70 15.38 4.50
N LEU A 221 0.59 15.93 3.29
CA LEU A 221 1.49 16.97 2.77
C LEU A 221 1.35 18.29 3.52
N LEU A 222 0.11 18.72 3.78
CA LEU A 222 -0.17 19.92 4.55
C LEU A 222 0.45 19.81 5.95
N PHE A 223 0.26 18.66 6.62
CA PHE A 223 0.82 18.42 7.94
C PHE A 223 2.35 18.43 7.93
N PHE A 224 2.97 17.77 6.95
CA PHE A 224 4.43 17.78 6.81
C PHE A 224 4.96 19.20 6.58
N SER A 225 4.32 19.96 5.69
CA SER A 225 4.72 21.32 5.34
C SER A 225 4.54 22.31 6.49
N THR A 226 3.41 22.24 7.21
CA THR A 226 3.17 23.13 8.36
C THR A 226 4.12 22.83 9.52
N ALA A 227 4.33 21.55 9.83
CA ALA A 227 5.24 21.14 10.90
C ALA A 227 6.71 21.46 10.58
N THR A 228 7.13 21.32 9.32
CA THR A 228 8.49 21.71 8.90
C THR A 228 8.66 23.23 8.83
N SER A 229 7.65 23.97 8.38
CA SER A 229 7.70 25.45 8.34
C SER A 229 7.74 26.08 9.73
N LEU A 230 7.23 25.40 10.75
CA LEU A 230 7.26 25.85 12.16
C LEU A 230 8.63 25.66 12.82
N THR A 231 9.60 25.03 12.14
CA THR A 231 10.94 24.82 12.69
C THR A 231 11.74 26.11 12.71
N PRO A 232 12.50 26.39 13.78
CA PRO A 232 13.40 27.54 13.80
C PRO A 232 14.52 27.36 12.75
N PRO A 233 15.03 28.46 12.17
CA PRO A 233 16.08 28.39 11.17
C PRO A 233 17.35 27.76 11.77
N CYS A 234 17.70 26.56 11.28
CA CYS A 234 18.91 25.85 11.66
C CYS A 234 19.97 26.02 10.59
N ALA A 235 21.04 26.76 10.87
CA ALA A 235 22.16 26.84 9.94
C ALA A 235 23.02 25.57 10.04
N LEU A 236 23.03 24.78 8.98
CA LEU A 236 23.87 23.58 8.83
C LEU A 236 25.16 23.98 8.11
N HIS A 237 26.23 24.20 8.87
CA HIS A 237 27.53 24.58 8.33
C HIS A 237 28.45 23.36 8.23
N LEU A 238 28.93 23.07 7.02
CA LEU A 238 29.87 21.99 6.74
C LEU A 238 31.13 22.61 6.11
N GLY A 239 32.12 22.89 6.95
CA GLY A 239 33.31 23.65 6.54
C GLY A 239 32.93 25.07 6.14
N THR A 240 33.20 25.44 4.88
CA THR A 240 32.89 26.77 4.33
C THR A 240 31.50 26.87 3.69
N ALA A 241 30.79 25.74 3.54
CA ALA A 241 29.52 25.69 2.83
C ALA A 241 28.32 25.50 3.77
N THR A 242 27.17 26.05 3.39
CA THR A 242 25.88 25.86 4.07
C THR A 242 25.03 24.82 3.34
N LEU A 243 24.51 23.84 4.08
CA LEU A 243 23.59 22.86 3.53
C LEU A 243 22.17 23.42 3.57
N HIS A 244 21.65 23.78 2.40
CA HIS A 244 20.26 24.18 2.22
C HIS A 244 19.42 22.98 1.84
N THR A 245 18.32 22.81 2.56
CA THR A 245 17.37 21.73 2.38
C THR A 245 16.12 22.22 1.65
N HIS A 246 15.56 21.37 0.80
CA HIS A 246 14.38 21.64 -0.01
C HIS A 246 13.45 20.42 -0.05
N HIS A 247 12.21 20.63 -0.51
CA HIS A 247 11.25 19.53 -0.67
C HIS A 247 11.73 18.53 -1.72
N GLY A 248 11.89 17.28 -1.29
CA GLY A 248 12.41 16.20 -2.12
C GLY A 248 11.38 15.58 -3.06
N PRO A 249 11.80 14.60 -3.88
CA PRO A 249 10.94 13.90 -4.82
C PRO A 249 9.68 13.28 -4.20
N ALA A 250 9.77 12.70 -2.99
CA ALA A 250 8.63 12.05 -2.35
C ALA A 250 7.47 13.04 -2.09
N PHE A 251 7.79 14.29 -1.75
CA PHE A 251 6.80 15.34 -1.56
C PHE A 251 6.03 15.64 -2.86
N TRP A 252 6.76 15.86 -3.97
CA TRP A 252 6.16 16.15 -5.27
C TRP A 252 5.37 14.98 -5.84
N ILE A 253 5.89 13.76 -5.68
CA ILE A 253 5.20 12.53 -6.09
C ILE A 253 3.86 12.41 -5.35
N THR A 254 3.85 12.59 -4.03
CA THR A 254 2.60 12.56 -3.24
C THR A 254 1.62 13.64 -3.68
N LEU A 255 2.11 14.84 -4.03
CA LEU A 255 1.26 15.94 -4.49
C LEU A 255 0.58 15.58 -5.80
N THR A 256 1.36 15.07 -6.76
CA THR A 256 0.84 14.67 -8.07
C THR A 256 -0.15 13.51 -7.96
N THR A 257 0.11 12.50 -7.13
CA THR A 257 -0.82 11.39 -6.94
C THR A 257 -2.07 11.79 -6.15
N GLY A 258 -1.94 12.69 -5.18
CA GLY A 258 -3.07 13.19 -4.41
C GLY A 258 -4.04 13.96 -5.29
N LEU A 259 -3.51 14.86 -6.13
CA LEU A 259 -4.29 15.58 -7.14
C LEU A 259 -4.91 14.64 -8.17
N LEU A 260 -4.17 13.64 -8.65
CA LEU A 260 -4.70 12.63 -9.57
C LEU A 260 -5.89 11.88 -8.95
N CYS A 261 -5.78 11.43 -7.69
CA CYS A 261 -6.88 10.75 -6.99
C CYS A 261 -8.10 11.65 -6.82
N MET A 262 -7.90 12.93 -6.47
CA MET A 262 -8.96 13.92 -6.37
C MET A 262 -9.69 14.14 -7.70
N LEU A 263 -8.93 14.32 -8.79
CA LEU A 263 -9.49 14.52 -10.12
C LEU A 263 -10.27 13.29 -10.60
N LEU A 264 -9.73 12.09 -10.41
CA LEU A 264 -10.41 10.84 -10.76
C LEU A 264 -11.68 10.63 -9.94
N GLY A 265 -11.62 10.84 -8.61
CA GLY A 265 -12.78 10.72 -7.72
C GLY A 265 -13.89 11.72 -8.07
N LEU A 266 -13.52 12.97 -8.35
CA LEU A 266 -14.48 14.01 -8.75
C LEU A 266 -15.09 13.73 -10.13
N ALA A 267 -14.26 13.32 -11.11
CA ALA A 267 -14.73 12.94 -12.43
C ALA A 267 -15.74 11.78 -12.37
N MET A 268 -15.50 10.79 -11.51
CA MET A 268 -16.44 9.70 -11.28
C MET A 268 -17.76 10.18 -10.66
N ALA A 269 -17.71 11.07 -9.67
CA ALA A 269 -18.90 11.63 -9.06
C ALA A 269 -19.74 12.47 -10.04
N VAL A 270 -19.10 13.30 -10.86
CA VAL A 270 -19.76 14.11 -11.91
C VAL A 270 -20.33 13.21 -13.01
N ALA A 271 -19.58 12.21 -13.48
CA ALA A 271 -20.03 11.28 -14.49
C ALA A 271 -21.24 10.44 -14.02
N HIS A 272 -21.27 10.07 -12.73
CA HIS A 272 -22.43 9.43 -12.13
C HIS A 272 -23.68 10.32 -12.15
N ARG A 273 -23.53 11.62 -11.85
CA ARG A 273 -24.64 12.59 -11.89
C ARG A 273 -25.15 12.88 -13.30
N MET A 274 -24.26 12.92 -14.29
CA MET A 274 -24.61 13.30 -15.66
C MET A 274 -25.09 12.12 -16.52
N GLN A 275 -24.43 10.96 -16.44
CA GLN A 275 -24.71 9.80 -17.32
C GLN A 275 -24.50 8.46 -16.58
N PRO A 276 -25.41 8.05 -15.68
CA PRO A 276 -25.25 6.81 -14.90
C PRO A 276 -25.16 5.56 -15.79
N GLN A 277 -25.87 5.55 -16.92
CA GLN A 277 -25.89 4.42 -17.86
C GLN A 277 -24.54 4.20 -18.58
N ARG A 278 -23.82 5.27 -18.94
CA ARG A 278 -22.49 5.16 -19.57
C ARG A 278 -21.40 4.75 -18.58
N LEU A 279 -21.52 5.18 -17.32
CA LEU A 279 -20.62 4.81 -16.25
C LEU A 279 -20.77 3.31 -15.89
N LYS A 280 -22.00 2.80 -15.80
CA LYS A 280 -22.29 1.36 -15.62
C LYS A 280 -21.77 0.53 -16.79
N ALA A 281 -21.92 1.02 -18.02
CA ALA A 281 -21.35 0.39 -19.20
C ALA A 281 -19.82 0.33 -19.11
N PHE A 282 -19.14 1.41 -18.73
CA PHE A 282 -17.66 1.47 -18.56
C PHE A 282 -17.12 0.43 -17.55
N PHE A 283 -17.89 0.11 -16.51
CA PHE A 283 -17.49 -0.86 -15.48
C PHE A 283 -18.07 -2.27 -15.68
N ASN A 284 -18.61 -2.59 -16.86
CA ASN A 284 -19.19 -3.90 -17.20
C ASN A 284 -20.33 -4.35 -16.26
N GLN A 285 -21.15 -3.43 -15.76
CA GLN A 285 -22.30 -3.77 -14.89
C GLN A 285 -23.62 -3.91 -15.63
N SER A 286 -23.62 -3.80 -16.96
CA SER A 286 -24.81 -4.04 -17.77
C SER A 286 -24.96 -5.53 -18.09
N THR A 287 -25.26 -6.34 -17.08
CA THR A 287 -25.87 -7.66 -17.30
C THR A 287 -26.96 -7.87 -16.26
N GLY A 288 -28.19 -7.45 -16.60
CA GLY A 288 -29.37 -8.22 -16.21
C GLY A 288 -30.26 -7.78 -15.06
N GLU A 289 -30.35 -6.51 -14.66
CA GLU A 289 -31.42 -6.06 -13.74
C GLU A 289 -31.98 -4.69 -14.14
N ASP A 290 -32.93 -4.73 -15.07
CA ASP A 290 -34.08 -3.80 -15.10
C ASP A 290 -35.31 -4.67 -15.45
N PRO A 291 -35.99 -5.33 -14.48
CA PRO A 291 -37.43 -5.47 -14.62
C PRO A 291 -38.00 -4.10 -14.27
N SER A 292 -38.44 -3.41 -15.32
CA SER A 292 -39.31 -2.24 -15.25
C SER A 292 -40.26 -2.28 -14.05
N LEU A 293 -39.93 -1.54 -13.00
CA LEU A 293 -40.86 -1.13 -11.96
C LEU A 293 -41.74 -0.03 -12.56
N GLU A 294 -42.65 -0.45 -13.44
CA GLU A 294 -43.76 0.37 -13.90
C GLU A 294 -44.82 0.33 -12.79
N TRP A 295 -44.76 1.34 -11.92
CA TRP A 295 -45.73 1.58 -10.86
C TRP A 295 -47.07 1.99 -11.51
N ASN A 296 -47.95 1.03 -11.74
CA ASN A 296 -49.36 1.28 -12.06
C ASN A 296 -50.08 1.67 -10.76
N PRO A 297 -50.63 2.90 -10.65
CA PRO A 297 -51.24 3.36 -9.41
C PRO A 297 -52.75 3.05 -9.39
N GLU A 298 -53.18 1.82 -9.65
CA GLU A 298 -54.54 1.38 -9.34
C GLU A 298 -54.52 -0.10 -8.97
N GLU A 299 -54.57 -0.39 -7.66
CA GLU A 299 -55.35 -1.47 -7.03
C GLU A 299 -54.87 -1.63 -5.58
N GLY A 300 -55.46 -0.83 -4.69
CA GLY A 300 -55.55 -1.18 -3.29
C GLY A 300 -56.55 -2.32 -3.14
N GLY A 301 -56.08 -3.51 -2.81
CA GLY A 301 -56.95 -4.68 -2.63
C GLY A 301 -56.25 -5.82 -1.90
N LEU A 302 -56.67 -6.04 -0.66
CA LEU A 302 -56.31 -7.11 0.27
C LEU A 302 -55.77 -8.43 -0.34
N LEU A 303 -54.62 -8.85 0.17
CA LEU A 303 -54.05 -10.19 0.02
C LEU A 303 -54.97 -11.26 0.66
N SER A 304 -55.41 -12.23 -0.14
CA SER A 304 -55.79 -13.56 0.35
C SER A 304 -55.41 -14.62 -0.71
N PRO A 305 -54.77 -15.75 -0.35
CA PRO A 305 -54.26 -16.70 -1.32
C PRO A 305 -55.36 -17.69 -1.75
N ARG A 306 -55.64 -17.75 -3.06
CA ARG A 306 -56.65 -18.65 -3.65
C ARG A 306 -56.01 -19.98 -4.06
N TYR A 307 -56.45 -21.06 -3.42
CA TYR A 307 -56.20 -22.45 -3.77
C TYR A 307 -56.71 -22.75 -5.19
N ARG A 308 -55.92 -23.48 -5.98
CA ARG A 308 -56.26 -23.91 -7.35
C ARG A 308 -57.24 -25.10 -7.29
N SER A 309 -58.47 -24.92 -7.77
CA SER A 309 -59.44 -25.99 -8.00
C SER A 309 -59.28 -26.52 -9.42
N THR A 310 -59.01 -27.81 -9.55
CA THR A 310 -58.95 -28.53 -10.82
C THR A 310 -60.33 -29.09 -11.13
N ALA A 311 -60.91 -28.68 -12.25
CA ALA A 311 -62.06 -29.33 -12.86
C ALA A 311 -61.79 -29.43 -14.36
N GLU A 312 -61.59 -30.65 -14.85
CA GLU A 312 -62.31 -31.16 -16.02
C GLU A 312 -62.07 -32.67 -16.18
N SER A 313 -63.19 -33.39 -16.28
CA SER A 313 -63.33 -34.83 -16.46
C SER A 313 -63.18 -35.20 -17.94
N PRO A 314 -62.75 -36.43 -18.25
CA PRO A 314 -63.39 -37.19 -19.32
C PRO A 314 -64.05 -38.47 -18.78
N GLU A 315 -65.30 -38.69 -19.20
CA GLU A 315 -66.17 -39.85 -18.94
C GLU A 315 -65.72 -41.13 -19.71
N PRO A 316 -66.32 -42.31 -19.47
CA PRO A 316 -65.63 -43.47 -18.92
C PRO A 316 -65.46 -44.64 -19.92
N GLN A 317 -64.52 -45.54 -19.66
CA GLN A 317 -64.53 -46.88 -20.25
C GLN A 317 -64.66 -47.92 -19.14
N ASP A 318 -65.68 -48.75 -19.30
CA ASP A 318 -66.18 -49.77 -18.40
C ASP A 318 -65.27 -51.02 -18.30
N ILE A 319 -65.66 -51.90 -17.36
CA ILE A 319 -65.43 -53.37 -17.31
C ILE A 319 -64.21 -53.84 -16.47
N PHE A 320 -64.22 -54.80 -15.50
CA PHE A 320 -65.19 -55.76 -14.90
C PHE A 320 -64.77 -56.07 -13.43
N LEU A 321 -65.73 -56.55 -12.63
CA LEU A 321 -65.62 -57.18 -11.30
C LEU A 321 -64.69 -58.41 -11.22
N SER A 322 -64.06 -58.67 -10.04
CA SER A 322 -64.12 -60.00 -9.38
C SER A 322 -63.63 -60.02 -7.91
N GLU A 323 -64.59 -60.34 -7.04
CA GLU A 323 -64.64 -61.20 -5.85
C GLU A 323 -63.38 -61.96 -5.28
N ALA A 324 -63.19 -61.80 -3.97
CA ALA A 324 -62.95 -62.76 -2.86
C ALA A 324 -61.78 -63.78 -2.76
N SER A 325 -61.27 -63.87 -1.50
CA SER A 325 -60.76 -65.00 -0.69
C SER A 325 -59.49 -65.76 -1.12
N SER A 326 -58.46 -65.81 -0.25
CA SER A 326 -57.98 -66.92 0.62
C SER A 326 -56.57 -67.30 0.11
N GLU A 327 -55.48 -67.50 0.87
CA GLU A 327 -55.28 -68.30 2.06
C GLU A 327 -53.86 -68.00 2.63
N ALA A 328 -53.75 -68.08 3.96
CA ALA A 328 -52.65 -68.62 4.79
C ALA A 328 -51.19 -68.68 4.28
N TRP A 329 -50.24 -68.12 5.06
CA TRP A 329 -49.04 -68.87 5.47
C TRP A 329 -48.52 -68.44 6.86
N CYS A 330 -48.56 -69.39 7.80
CA CYS A 330 -48.02 -69.31 9.16
C CYS A 330 -46.52 -69.61 9.19
N LYS A 331 -45.79 -69.00 10.14
CA LYS A 331 -44.87 -69.75 11.02
C LYS A 331 -44.57 -69.01 12.33
N GLU A 332 -44.88 -69.71 13.42
CA GLU A 332 -44.54 -69.48 14.83
C GLU A 332 -43.04 -69.37 15.12
N GLU A 333 -42.68 -68.61 16.16
CA GLU A 333 -42.16 -69.20 17.40
C GLU A 333 -42.20 -68.21 18.58
N HIS A 334 -42.47 -68.77 19.77
CA HIS A 334 -42.80 -68.12 21.03
C HIS A 334 -41.86 -68.67 22.12
N HIS A 335 -41.39 -67.83 23.06
CA HIS A 335 -40.86 -68.08 24.42
C HIS A 335 -39.71 -67.11 24.72
N ARG A 336 -39.49 -66.52 25.90
CA ARG A 336 -39.97 -66.80 27.26
C ARG A 336 -39.70 -65.55 28.13
N GLU A 337 -40.53 -65.38 29.15
CA GLU A 337 -40.48 -64.36 30.19
C GLU A 337 -39.62 -64.81 31.39
N SER A 338 -39.17 -63.85 32.21
CA SER A 338 -38.85 -63.91 33.67
C SER A 338 -37.45 -63.41 34.10
N ASP A 339 -37.48 -62.19 34.65
CA ASP A 339 -37.03 -61.75 35.99
C ASP A 339 -35.57 -61.68 36.48
N CYS A 340 -35.39 -60.60 37.27
CA CYS A 340 -34.61 -60.42 38.49
C CYS A 340 -33.19 -59.78 38.45
N ALA A 341 -33.16 -58.55 38.98
CA ALA A 341 -32.27 -58.02 40.01
C ALA A 341 -30.75 -57.96 39.77
N LEU A 342 -30.22 -56.74 39.59
CA LEU A 342 -29.47 -55.98 40.62
C LEU A 342 -29.22 -54.54 40.16
#